data_AF-A0A0G0BC89-F1
#
_entry.id   AF-A0A0G0BC89-F1
#
_cell.length_a   1.000
_cell.length_b   1.000
_cell.length_c   1.000
_cell.angle_alpha   90.00
_cell.angle_beta   90.00
_cell.angle_gamma   90.00
#
_symmetry.space_group_name_H-M   'P 1'
#
loop_
_entity.id
_entity.type
_entity.pdbx_description
1 polymer ?
#
loop_
_entity_poly.entity_id
_entity_poly.type
_entity_poly.pdbx_seq_one_letter_code
_entity_poly.pdbx_strand_id
1 'polypeptide(L)'
;MTKLYLFSKKVHRFLVVFIAVIGLSMSVSGMVLKYPFISEKLTFIDLGMVRYIHNNLSPFFAIVFLLMMFTGIVMYIFPLTRNK
;
A
#
# COMPACT_ATOMS: atom_id res chain seq x y z
N MET A 1 -1.60 24.01 14.38
CA MET A 1 -1.12 22.60 14.45
C MET A 1 -2.28 21.58 14.54
N THR A 2 -3.29 21.74 15.40
CA THR A 2 -4.38 20.74 15.59
C THR A 2 -5.22 20.45 14.35
N LYS A 3 -5.52 21.45 13.52
CA LYS A 3 -6.24 21.27 12.24
C LYS A 3 -5.46 20.38 11.26
N LEU A 4 -4.15 20.57 11.18
CA LEU A 4 -3.26 19.75 10.34
C LEU A 4 -3.23 18.30 10.83
N TYR A 5 -3.12 18.07 12.15
CA TYR A 5 -3.19 16.73 12.73
C TYR A 5 -4.50 16.00 12.39
N LEU A 6 -5.64 16.66 12.58
CA LEU A 6 -6.96 16.07 12.28
C LEU A 6 -7.11 15.77 10.79
N PHE A 7 -6.59 16.64 9.92
CA PHE A 7 -6.55 16.41 8.48
C PHE A 7 -5.67 15.21 8.12
N SER A 8 -4.41 15.18 8.59
CA SER A 8 -3.50 14.06 8.39
C SER A 8 -4.08 12.74 8.89
N LYS A 9 -4.79 12.73 10.02
CA LYS A 9 -5.45 11.53 10.55
C LYS A 9 -6.57 11.01 9.65
N LYS A 10 -7.37 11.91 9.06
CA LYS A 10 -8.42 11.52 8.10
C LYS A 10 -7.80 10.95 6.82
N VAL A 11 -6.80 11.63 6.26
CA VAL A 11 -6.10 11.18 5.04
C VAL A 11 -5.39 9.85 5.29
N HIS A 12 -4.67 9.71 6.39
CA HIS A 12 -3.98 8.47 6.76
C HIS A 12 -4.95 7.29 6.83
N ARG A 13 -6.10 7.45 7.51
CA ARG A 13 -7.11 6.38 7.61
C ARG A 13 -7.64 5.96 6.23
N PHE A 14 -7.86 6.91 5.32
CA PHE A 14 -8.24 6.59 3.94
C PHE A 14 -7.14 5.81 3.22
N LEU A 15 -5.89 6.27 3.33
CA LEU A 15 -4.74 5.61 2.70
C LEU A 15 -4.49 4.21 3.27
N VAL A 16 -4.77 3.94 4.55
CA VAL A 16 -4.70 2.60 5.16
C VAL A 16 -5.65 1.63 4.44
N VAL A 17 -6.90 2.03 4.20
CA VAL A 17 -7.86 1.17 3.50
C VAL A 17 -7.42 0.96 2.05
N PHE A 18 -7.00 2.05 1.39
CA PHE A 18 -6.55 1.97 0.00
C PHE A 18 -5.34 1.04 -0.13
N ILE A 19 -4.32 1.20 0.73
CA ILE A 19 -3.10 0.39 0.70
C ILE A 19 -3.35 -1.07 1.08
N ALA A 20 -4.34 -1.35 1.93
CA ALA A 20 -4.71 -2.73 2.24
C ALA A 20 -5.22 -3.46 0.99
N VAL A 21 -6.07 -2.82 0.19
CA VAL A 21 -6.61 -3.42 -1.05
C VAL A 21 -5.50 -3.69 -2.06
N ILE A 22 -4.67 -2.68 -2.37
CA ILE A 22 -3.58 -2.85 -3.33
C ILE A 22 -2.45 -3.72 -2.77
N GLY A 23 -2.21 -3.71 -1.47
CA GLY A 23 -1.20 -4.53 -0.81
C GLY A 23 -1.56 -6.02 -0.86
N LEU A 24 -2.84 -6.35 -0.70
CA LEU A 24 -3.34 -7.72 -0.88
C LEU A 24 -3.17 -8.19 -2.32
N SER A 25 -3.57 -7.39 -3.32
CA SER A 25 -3.40 -7.77 -4.72
C SER A 25 -1.92 -7.90 -5.12
N MET A 26 -1.05 -7.03 -4.61
CA MET A 26 0.40 -7.11 -4.77
C MET A 26 1.01 -8.35 -4.12
N SER A 27 0.53 -8.72 -2.93
CA SER A 27 0.99 -9.92 -2.21
C SER A 27 0.59 -11.19 -2.96
N VAL A 28 -0.65 -11.28 -3.43
CA VAL A 28 -1.14 -12.43 -4.20
C VAL A 28 -0.39 -12.55 -5.53
N SER A 29 -0.31 -11.47 -6.31
CA SER A 29 0.40 -11.48 -7.59
C SER A 29 1.90 -11.78 -7.42
N GLY A 30 2.55 -11.22 -6.39
CA GLY A 30 3.94 -11.50 -6.07
C GLY A 30 4.17 -12.96 -5.65
N MET A 31 3.24 -13.55 -4.90
CA MET A 31 3.30 -14.96 -4.52
C MET A 31 3.19 -15.89 -5.75
N VAL A 32 2.25 -15.61 -6.65
CA VAL A 32 2.08 -16.37 -7.90
C VAL A 32 3.33 -16.28 -8.77
N LEU A 33 3.93 -15.09 -8.90
CA LEU A 33 5.16 -14.90 -9.68
C LEU A 33 6.39 -15.57 -9.04
N LYS A 34 6.46 -15.64 -7.71
CA LYS A 34 7.57 -16.25 -6.98
C LYS A 34 7.54 -17.77 -7.00
N TYR A 35 6.35 -18.37 -7.03
CA TYR A 35 6.13 -19.80 -6.91
C TYR A 35 5.44 -20.37 -8.16
N PRO A 36 6.18 -20.66 -9.24
CA PRO A 36 5.60 -21.05 -10.54
C PRO A 36 4.84 -22.38 -10.51
N PHE A 37 5.11 -23.27 -9.55
CA PHE A 37 4.31 -24.48 -9.34
C PHE A 37 2.84 -24.18 -8.97
N ILE A 38 2.53 -22.98 -8.48
CA ILE A 38 1.17 -22.52 -8.21
C ILE A 38 0.48 -22.16 -9.53
N SER A 39 1.18 -21.47 -10.43
CA SER A 39 0.66 -21.16 -11.77
C SER A 39 0.51 -22.40 -12.64
N GLU A 40 1.39 -23.39 -12.52
CA GLU A 40 1.26 -24.66 -13.25
C GLU A 40 -0.02 -25.43 -12.89
N LYS A 41 -0.51 -25.29 -11.65
CA LYS A 41 -1.78 -25.89 -11.20
C LYS A 41 -3.01 -25.06 -11.57
N LEU A 42 -2.81 -23.78 -11.92
CA LEU A 42 -3.88 -22.85 -12.27
C LEU A 42 -3.83 -22.58 -13.78
N THR A 43 -4.36 -23.52 -14.57
CA THR A 43 -4.37 -23.49 -16.04
C THR A 43 -5.06 -22.27 -16.65
N PHE A 44 -5.79 -21.49 -15.85
CA PHE A 44 -6.49 -20.27 -16.26
C PHE A 44 -5.69 -18.98 -16.01
N ILE A 45 -4.52 -19.06 -15.37
CA ILE A 45 -3.75 -17.87 -14.98
C ILE A 45 -2.53 -17.73 -15.90
N ASP A 46 -2.58 -16.73 -16.78
CA ASP A 46 -1.43 -16.32 -17.58
C ASP A 46 -0.42 -15.52 -16.73
N LEU A 47 0.77 -16.08 -16.56
CA LEU A 47 1.91 -15.45 -15.87
C LEU A 47 2.29 -14.09 -16.47
N GLY A 48 2.14 -13.92 -17.78
CA GLY A 48 2.38 -12.65 -18.47
C GLY A 48 1.44 -11.55 -17.97
N MET A 49 0.15 -11.87 -17.89
CA MET A 49 -0.87 -10.97 -17.35
C MET A 49 -0.63 -10.65 -15.87
N VAL A 50 -0.30 -11.65 -15.03
CA VAL A 50 0.00 -11.42 -13.60
C VAL A 50 1.21 -10.50 -13.44
N ARG A 51 2.26 -10.69 -14.25
CA ARG A 51 3.45 -9.83 -14.22
C ARG A 51 3.12 -8.40 -14.64
N TYR A 52 2.30 -8.23 -15.69
CA TYR A 52 1.84 -6.91 -16.12
C TYR A 52 1.07 -6.19 -15.01
N ILE A 53 0.11 -6.88 -14.38
CA ILE A 53 -0.69 -6.34 -13.26
C ILE A 53 0.23 -5.96 -12.09
N HIS A 54 1.08 -6.87 -11.64
CA HIS A 54 1.98 -6.65 -10.50
C HIS A 54 2.89 -5.43 -10.72
N ASN A 55 3.52 -5.34 -11.90
CA ASN A 55 4.45 -4.27 -12.21
C ASN A 55 3.75 -2.91 -12.33
N ASN A 56 2.52 -2.87 -12.88
CA ASN A 56 1.78 -1.62 -12.99
C ASN A 56 1.18 -1.16 -11.66
N LEU A 57 0.80 -2.08 -10.77
CA LEU A 57 0.33 -1.73 -9.43
C LEU A 57 1.46 -1.31 -8.48
N SER A 58 2.68 -1.79 -8.71
CA SER A 58 3.85 -1.53 -7.86
C SER A 58 4.13 -0.03 -7.62
N PRO A 59 4.17 0.85 -8.65
CA PRO A 59 4.34 2.29 -8.44
C PRO A 59 3.21 2.92 -7.62
N PHE A 60 1.96 2.52 -7.85
CA PHE A 60 0.83 3.05 -7.07
C PHE A 60 0.93 2.65 -5.60
N PHE A 61 1.31 1.39 -5.32
CA PHE A 61 1.59 0.93 -3.98
C PHE A 61 2.68 1.78 -3.31
N ALA A 62 3.80 2.01 -3.99
CA ALA A 62 4.90 2.79 -3.46
C ALA A 62 4.49 4.24 -3.14
N ILE A 63 3.75 4.90 -4.04
CA ILE A 63 3.27 6.28 -3.83
C ILE A 63 2.34 6.35 -2.60
N VAL A 64 1.39 5.43 -2.50
CA VAL A 64 0.44 5.40 -1.38
C VAL A 64 1.16 5.12 -0.07
N PHE A 65 2.11 4.18 -0.06
CA PHE A 65 2.93 3.86 1.11
C PHE A 65 3.75 5.06 1.58
N LEU A 66 4.31 5.82 0.65
CA LEU A 66 5.07 7.03 0.93
C LEU A 66 4.19 8.16 1.49
N LEU A 67 2.99 8.37 0.96
CA LEU A 67 2.00 9.31 1.53
C LEU A 67 1.53 8.88 2.94
N MET A 68 1.35 7.57 3.15
CA MET A 68 1.08 6.97 4.45
C MET A 68 2.19 7.27 5.45
N MET A 69 3.45 7.11 5.03
CA MET A 69 4.61 7.41 5.86
C MET A 69 4.62 8.88 6.27
N PHE A 70 4.42 9.82 5.33
CA PHE A 70 4.39 11.25 5.66
C PHE A 70 3.26 11.60 6.62
N THR A 71 2.05 11.12 6.37
CA THR A 71 0.90 11.38 7.25
C THR A 71 1.10 10.75 8.65
N GLY A 72 1.72 9.58 8.73
CA GLY A 72 2.12 8.93 9.98
C GLY A 72 3.17 9.73 10.76
N ILE A 73 4.20 10.24 10.09
CA ILE A 73 5.24 11.10 10.68
C ILE A 73 4.61 12.37 11.27
N VAL A 74 3.74 13.05 10.52
CA VAL A 74 3.03 14.25 11.01
C VAL A 74 2.22 13.93 12.26
N MET A 75 1.49 12.80 12.27
CA MET A 75 0.73 12.36 13.43
C MET A 75 1.60 11.99 14.63
N TYR A 76 2.79 11.45 14.40
CA TYR A 76 3.75 11.08 15.45
C TYR A 76 4.43 12.30 16.08
N ILE A 77 4.81 13.30 15.28
CA ILE A 77 5.49 14.52 15.75
C ILE A 77 4.53 15.49 16.47
N PHE A 78 3.27 15.58 16.05
CA PHE A 78 2.30 16.51 16.62
C PHE A 78 2.15 16.45 18.16
N PRO A 79 1.99 15.28 18.83
CA PRO A 79 1.93 15.24 20.29
C PRO A 79 3.22 15.71 20.97
N LEU A 80 4.39 15.47 20.36
CA LEU A 80 5.69 15.90 20.90
C LEU A 80 5.85 17.42 20.87
N THR A 81 5.25 18.09 19.88
CA THR A 81 5.31 19.55 19.73
C THR A 81 4.20 20.29 20.47
N ARG A 82 3.15 19.61 20.91
CA ARG A 82 2.05 20.18 21.71
C ARG A 82 2.33 20.20 23.22
N ASN A 83 3.15 19.27 23.71
CA ASN A 83 3.51 19.15 25.12
C ASN A 83 4.75 19.99 25.51
N LYS A 84 5.26 20.80 24.58
CA LYS A 84 6.21 21.88 24.83
C LYS A 84 5.47 23.21 24.68
#